data_AF-C9ST70-F1
#
_entry.id   AF-C9ST70-F1
#
_cell.length_a   1.000
_cell.length_b   1.000
_cell.length_c   1.000
_cell.angle_alpha   90.00
_cell.angle_beta   90.00
_cell.angle_gamma   90.00
#
_symmetry.space_group_name_H-M   'P 1'
#
loop_
_entity.id
_entity.type
_entity.pdbx_description
1 polymer ?
#
loop_
_entity_poly.entity_id
_entity_poly.type
_entity_poly.pdbx_seq_one_letter_code
_entity_poly.pdbx_strand_id
1 'polypeptide(L)'
;MAIVGNKFVWYLDPLGAILIALLILFSWVSNAFEQVWLLVGKSAPRAFLSKLVYMSMNHDERIVKVDTVSAHPRIKLREQILTYKQCRAYHAGQRYYVEIDVVMDEETPLRISHDVAQELQRKVEGLGDVERAFVHVDYEHDHSIHTEHKPLFEKKKKSRTLREILTKTKKETEQSTQDGVATSGTS
;
A
#
# COMPACT_ATOMS: atom_id res chain seq x y z
N MET A 1 6.40 -52.58 -49.58
CA MET A 1 6.91 -52.70 -48.20
C MET A 1 6.60 -51.43 -47.42
N ALA A 2 5.36 -51.26 -46.96
CA ALA A 2 4.94 -50.16 -46.07
C ALA A 2 5.01 -50.61 -44.59
N ILE A 3 6.16 -51.13 -44.17
CA ILE A 3 6.36 -51.70 -42.82
C ILE A 3 7.01 -50.71 -41.85
N VAL A 4 7.58 -49.61 -42.37
CA VAL A 4 8.17 -48.55 -41.53
C VAL A 4 7.09 -47.61 -40.95
N GLY A 5 5.89 -47.54 -41.56
CA GLY A 5 4.79 -46.68 -41.10
C GLY A 5 3.90 -47.26 -40.00
N ASN A 6 3.87 -48.59 -39.81
CA ASN A 6 2.86 -49.22 -38.95
C ASN A 6 3.23 -49.28 -37.45
N LYS A 7 4.48 -48.97 -37.09
CA LYS A 7 4.94 -48.94 -35.68
C LYS A 7 5.37 -47.55 -35.20
N PHE A 8 5.76 -46.66 -36.10
CA PHE A 8 6.30 -45.34 -35.72
C PHE A 8 5.22 -44.24 -35.64
N VAL A 9 4.06 -44.44 -36.26
CA VAL A 9 3.02 -43.40 -36.41
C VAL A 9 1.91 -43.50 -35.34
N TRP A 10 1.79 -44.61 -34.61
CA TRP A 10 0.72 -44.73 -33.60
C TRP A 10 0.98 -43.92 -32.32
N TYR A 11 2.25 -43.74 -31.96
CA TYR A 11 2.64 -42.93 -30.79
C TYR A 11 2.82 -41.44 -31.11
N LEU A 12 2.91 -41.11 -32.41
CA LEU A 12 3.14 -39.74 -32.88
C LEU A 12 1.93 -38.83 -32.58
N ASP A 13 0.71 -39.38 -32.67
CA ASP A 13 -0.53 -38.65 -32.38
C ASP A 13 -0.69 -38.31 -30.88
N PRO A 14 -0.53 -39.26 -29.93
CA PRO A 14 -0.46 -38.94 -28.51
C PRO A 14 0.68 -37.97 -28.15
N LEU A 15 1.87 -38.13 -28.75
CA LEU A 15 3.03 -37.27 -28.48
C LEU A 15 2.79 -35.84 -29.00
N GLY A 16 2.23 -35.70 -30.20
CA GLY A 16 1.84 -34.42 -30.78
C GLY A 16 0.76 -33.73 -29.95
N ALA A 17 -0.24 -34.48 -29.49
CA ALA A 17 -1.29 -33.97 -28.60
C ALA A 17 -0.72 -33.46 -27.28
N ILE A 18 0.22 -34.17 -26.66
CA ILE A 18 0.91 -33.72 -25.44
C ILE A 18 1.69 -32.43 -25.70
N LEU A 19 2.40 -32.34 -26.84
CA LEU A 19 3.22 -31.18 -27.16
C LEU A 19 2.37 -29.94 -27.44
N ILE A 20 1.25 -30.09 -28.15
CA ILE A 20 0.25 -29.03 -28.36
C ILE A 20 -0.41 -28.63 -27.03
N ALA A 21 -0.78 -29.60 -26.19
CA ALA A 21 -1.36 -29.32 -24.88
C ALA A 21 -0.40 -28.51 -23.99
N LEU A 22 0.90 -28.81 -24.01
CA LEU A 22 1.92 -28.03 -23.30
C LEU A 22 2.08 -26.62 -23.87
N LEU A 23 2.03 -26.45 -25.20
CA LEU A 23 2.07 -25.12 -25.82
C LEU A 23 0.86 -24.27 -25.41
N ILE A 24 -0.34 -24.84 -25.49
CA ILE A 24 -1.57 -24.17 -25.07
C ILE A 24 -1.50 -23.84 -23.58
N LEU A 25 -1.10 -24.79 -22.74
CA LEU A 25 -0.94 -24.57 -21.30
C LEU A 25 0.01 -23.41 -21.00
N PHE A 26 1.19 -23.39 -21.64
CA PHE A 26 2.16 -22.32 -21.43
C PHE A 26 1.61 -20.95 -21.88
N SER A 27 0.90 -20.91 -23.01
CA SER A 27 0.23 -19.69 -23.49
C SER A 27 -0.83 -19.18 -22.51
N TRP A 28 -1.67 -20.07 -21.97
CA TRP A 28 -2.68 -19.70 -20.98
C TRP A 28 -2.07 -19.26 -19.65
N VAL A 29 -0.99 -19.92 -19.21
CA VAL A 29 -0.26 -19.54 -18.00
C VAL A 29 0.35 -18.15 -18.16
N SER A 30 1.00 -17.85 -19.29
CA SER A 30 1.56 -16.51 -19.55
C SER A 30 0.48 -15.43 -19.54
N ASN A 31 -0.64 -15.67 -20.25
CA ASN A 31 -1.77 -14.74 -20.27
C ASN A 31 -2.42 -14.57 -18.89
N ALA A 32 -2.55 -15.65 -18.13
CA ALA A 32 -3.06 -15.60 -16.76
C ALA A 32 -2.14 -14.76 -15.86
N PHE A 33 -0.82 -14.92 -15.96
CA PHE A 33 0.13 -14.10 -15.20
C PHE A 33 -0.01 -12.61 -15.56
N GLU A 34 -0.12 -12.25 -16.84
CA GLU A 34 -0.32 -10.86 -17.26
C GLU A 34 -1.61 -10.25 -16.69
N GLN A 35 -2.72 -10.99 -16.73
CA GLN A 35 -3.99 -10.53 -16.15
C GLN A 35 -3.93 -10.44 -14.62
N VAL A 36 -3.26 -11.39 -13.97
CA VAL A 36 -3.02 -11.35 -12.51
C VAL A 36 -2.21 -10.10 -12.13
N TRP A 37 -1.23 -9.69 -12.93
CA TRP A 37 -0.48 -8.45 -12.68
C TRP A 37 -1.36 -7.20 -12.72
N LEU A 38 -2.43 -7.19 -13.51
CA LEU A 38 -3.42 -6.12 -13.53
C LEU A 38 -4.34 -6.15 -12.30
N LEU A 39 -4.60 -7.33 -11.74
CA LEU A 39 -5.43 -7.54 -10.55
C LEU A 39 -4.67 -7.33 -9.22
N VAL A 40 -3.35 -7.50 -9.22
CA VAL A 40 -2.48 -7.31 -8.03
C VAL A 40 -2.40 -5.84 -7.59
N GLY A 41 -3.03 -4.91 -8.33
CA GLY A 41 -3.14 -3.51 -7.91
C GLY A 41 -1.79 -2.80 -7.94
N LYS A 42 -1.00 -3.04 -8.99
CA LYS A 42 0.24 -2.29 -9.22
C LYS A 42 -0.08 -0.80 -9.19
N SER A 43 0.68 -0.01 -8.42
CA SER A 43 0.46 1.44 -8.38
C SER A 43 0.75 2.06 -9.76
N ALA A 44 -0.02 3.07 -10.12
CA ALA A 44 0.15 3.79 -11.38
C ALA A 44 1.55 4.40 -11.51
N PRO A 45 2.03 4.65 -12.74
CA PRO A 45 3.28 5.36 -12.96
C PRO A 45 3.29 6.72 -12.25
N ARG A 46 4.44 7.11 -11.68
CA ARG A 46 4.56 8.38 -10.95
C ARG A 46 4.20 9.60 -11.79
N ALA A 47 4.45 9.56 -13.10
CA ALA A 47 4.05 10.62 -14.02
C ALA A 47 2.52 10.82 -14.07
N PHE A 48 1.75 9.74 -13.99
CA PHE A 48 0.28 9.80 -13.94
C PHE A 48 -0.20 10.39 -12.62
N LEU A 49 0.40 9.97 -11.50
CA LEU A 49 0.13 10.55 -10.18
C LEU A 49 0.42 12.06 -10.14
N SER A 50 1.55 12.50 -10.69
CA SER A 50 1.89 13.92 -10.77
C SER A 50 0.89 14.72 -11.61
N LYS A 51 0.38 14.14 -12.71
CA LYS A 51 -0.67 14.77 -13.53
C LYS A 51 -1.98 14.92 -12.76
N LEU A 52 -2.38 13.89 -12.01
CA LEU A 52 -3.57 13.94 -11.15
C LEU A 52 -3.44 15.01 -10.08
N VAL A 53 -2.32 15.02 -9.35
CA VAL A 53 -2.03 16.03 -8.31
C VAL A 53 -2.09 17.44 -8.89
N TYR A 54 -1.45 17.67 -10.04
CA TYR A 54 -1.46 18.98 -10.71
C TYR A 54 -2.89 19.42 -11.09
N MET A 55 -3.68 18.50 -11.62
CA MET A 55 -5.06 18.80 -12.03
C MET A 55 -5.97 19.10 -10.83
N SER A 56 -5.77 18.41 -9.70
CA SER A 56 -6.48 18.66 -8.45
C SER A 56 -6.06 20.00 -7.83
N MET A 57 -4.76 20.31 -7.83
CA MET A 57 -4.22 21.58 -7.35
C MET A 57 -4.76 22.78 -8.11
N ASN A 58 -4.93 22.65 -9.42
CA ASN A 58 -5.38 23.72 -10.29
C ASN A 58 -6.90 23.70 -10.54
N HIS A 59 -7.67 23.02 -9.69
CA HIS A 59 -9.11 22.91 -9.88
C HIS A 59 -9.88 24.12 -9.33
N ASP A 60 -9.60 24.54 -8.10
CA ASP A 60 -10.30 25.64 -7.43
C ASP A 60 -9.40 26.31 -6.37
N GLU A 61 -9.49 27.63 -6.24
CA GLU A 61 -8.71 28.44 -5.27
C GLU A 61 -9.13 28.21 -3.81
N ARG A 62 -10.33 27.64 -3.58
CA ARG A 62 -10.84 27.28 -2.24
C ARG A 62 -10.17 26.02 -1.67
N ILE A 63 -9.39 25.31 -2.48
CA ILE A 63 -8.56 24.21 -2.03
C ILE A 63 -7.33 24.82 -1.36
N VAL A 64 -7.41 24.98 -0.04
CA VAL A 64 -6.40 25.66 0.78
C VAL A 64 -5.02 25.01 0.61
N LYS A 65 -4.97 23.68 0.54
CA LYS A 65 -3.76 22.90 0.26
C LYS A 65 -4.10 21.54 -0.37
N VAL A 66 -3.57 21.28 -1.56
CA VAL A 66 -3.11 19.92 -1.90
C VAL A 66 -1.67 19.90 -1.42
N ASP A 67 -1.37 19.14 -0.37
CA ASP A 67 -0.10 19.19 0.34
C ASP A 67 0.98 18.54 -0.53
N THR A 68 1.54 19.31 -1.47
CA THR A 68 2.85 19.07 -2.06
C THR A 68 3.90 19.27 -0.98
N VAL A 69 3.98 18.36 -0.02
CA VAL A 69 5.17 18.19 0.81
C VAL A 69 6.28 17.59 -0.05
N SER A 70 6.95 18.45 -0.84
CA SER A 70 8.41 18.45 -0.98
C SER A 70 8.92 19.55 -1.92
N ALA A 71 8.77 20.80 -1.48
CA ALA A 71 9.71 21.88 -1.80
C ALA A 71 10.51 22.29 -0.55
N HIS A 72 10.85 21.33 0.32
CA HIS A 72 11.83 21.53 1.39
C HIS A 72 13.14 20.81 1.04
N PRO A 73 14.22 21.55 0.70
CA PRO A 73 15.53 20.97 0.46
C PRO A 73 16.23 20.76 1.80
N ARG A 74 15.92 19.65 2.50
CA ARG A 74 16.77 19.19 3.62
C ARG A 74 16.53 17.70 3.91
N ILE A 75 17.39 16.88 3.31
CA ILE A 75 18.01 15.70 3.89
C ILE A 75 17.05 14.81 4.72
N LYS A 76 16.39 13.85 4.06
CA LYS A 76 15.99 12.58 4.68
C LYS A 76 16.33 11.42 3.75
N LEU A 77 17.55 10.91 3.91
CA LEU A 77 18.00 9.60 3.46
C LEU A 77 17.34 8.52 4.33
N ARG A 78 16.09 8.15 4.02
CA ARG A 78 15.50 6.85 4.36
C ARG A 78 14.28 6.66 3.48
N GLU A 79 14.38 5.72 2.55
CA GLU A 79 13.30 5.21 1.70
C GLU A 79 12.26 6.24 1.27
N GLN A 80 12.61 6.92 0.18
CA GLN A 80 11.77 7.81 -0.60
C GLN A 80 10.60 7.04 -1.25
N ILE A 81 9.70 6.52 -0.42
CA ILE A 81 8.30 6.40 -0.73
C ILE A 81 7.71 7.74 -0.32
N LEU A 82 7.95 8.75 -1.16
CA LEU A 82 7.16 9.98 -1.15
C LEU A 82 5.77 9.60 -1.67
N THR A 83 5.03 8.85 -0.86
CA THR A 83 3.61 8.62 -1.09
C THR A 83 3.01 10.01 -0.99
N TYR A 84 2.54 10.56 -2.11
CA TYR A 84 1.58 11.65 -2.07
C TYR A 84 0.42 11.12 -1.25
N LYS A 85 0.41 11.43 0.05
CA LYS A 85 -0.48 10.82 1.04
C LYS A 85 -1.96 11.00 0.63
N GLN A 86 -2.19 12.03 -0.18
CA GLN A 86 -3.46 12.52 -0.70
C GLN A 86 -3.85 11.99 -2.08
N CYS A 87 -2.98 11.31 -2.84
CA CYS A 87 -3.32 10.89 -4.21
C CYS A 87 -2.79 9.49 -4.49
N ARG A 88 -3.70 8.52 -4.58
CA ARG A 88 -3.39 7.11 -4.83
C ARG A 88 -4.06 6.71 -6.13
N ALA A 89 -3.32 6.02 -7.00
CA ALA A 89 -3.90 5.41 -8.19
C ALA A 89 -3.40 3.97 -8.29
N TYR A 90 -4.33 3.04 -8.47
CA TYR A 90 -4.09 1.62 -8.60
C TYR A 90 -4.81 1.08 -9.82
N HIS A 91 -4.22 0.06 -10.45
CA HIS A 91 -4.84 -0.59 -11.60
C HIS A 91 -6.06 -1.39 -11.17
N ALA A 92 -7.14 -1.25 -11.93
CA ALA A 92 -8.33 -2.08 -11.91
C ALA A 92 -8.49 -2.66 -13.33
N GLY A 93 -7.81 -3.77 -13.60
CA GLY A 93 -7.75 -4.31 -14.96
C GLY A 93 -6.96 -3.39 -15.90
N GLN A 94 -7.60 -2.91 -16.96
CA GLN A 94 -6.97 -2.03 -17.97
C GLN A 94 -6.99 -0.54 -17.61
N ARG A 95 -7.81 -0.14 -16.63
CA ARG A 95 -8.00 1.25 -16.22
C ARG A 95 -7.51 1.49 -14.79
N TYR A 96 -7.54 2.74 -14.36
CA TYR A 96 -7.13 3.13 -13.00
C TYR A 96 -8.33 3.47 -12.12
N TYR A 97 -8.27 3.00 -10.87
CA TYR A 97 -9.01 3.62 -9.79
C TYR A 97 -8.12 4.64 -9.11
N VAL A 98 -8.68 5.82 -8.86
CA VAL A 98 -7.99 6.96 -8.30
C VAL A 98 -8.68 7.39 -7.01
N GLU A 99 -7.92 7.55 -5.94
CA GLU A 99 -8.35 8.11 -4.66
C GLU A 99 -7.60 9.42 -4.45
N ILE A 100 -8.34 10.49 -4.19
CA ILE A 100 -7.85 11.85 -3.99
C ILE A 100 -8.42 12.38 -2.68
N ASP A 101 -7.55 12.76 -1.76
CA ASP A 101 -7.93 13.40 -0.50
C ASP A 101 -7.56 14.88 -0.60
N VAL A 102 -8.54 15.76 -0.47
CA VAL A 102 -8.40 17.21 -0.60
C VAL A 102 -8.66 17.86 0.75
N VAL A 103 -7.80 18.81 1.14
CA VAL A 103 -8.02 19.58 2.37
C VAL A 103 -8.70 20.91 2.05
N MET A 104 -9.84 21.16 2.68
CA MET A 104 -10.61 22.41 2.59
C MET A 104 -10.72 23.08 3.96
N ASP A 105 -11.03 24.38 3.97
CA ASP A 105 -11.21 25.12 5.21
C ASP A 105 -12.43 24.62 6.01
N GLU A 106 -12.32 24.54 7.34
CA GLU A 106 -13.39 24.06 8.23
C GLU A 106 -14.62 24.96 8.18
N GLU A 107 -14.46 26.26 7.91
CA GLU A 107 -15.58 27.20 7.78
C GLU A 107 -16.28 27.08 6.42
N THR A 108 -15.75 26.27 5.49
CA THR A 108 -16.38 26.05 4.18
C THR A 108 -17.73 25.35 4.37
N PRO A 109 -18.83 25.92 3.86
CA PRO A 109 -20.12 25.26 3.95
C PRO A 109 -20.09 23.90 3.24
N LEU A 110 -20.68 22.87 3.87
CA LEU A 110 -20.71 21.50 3.34
C LEU A 110 -21.22 21.42 1.88
N ARG A 111 -22.16 22.30 1.52
CA ARG A 111 -22.66 22.39 0.14
C ARG A 111 -21.55 22.75 -0.85
N ILE A 112 -20.70 23.71 -0.49
CA ILE A 112 -19.62 24.18 -1.35
C ILE A 112 -18.52 23.12 -1.47
N SER A 113 -18.14 22.50 -0.35
CA SER A 113 -17.14 21.43 -0.38
C SER A 113 -17.62 20.21 -1.16
N HIS A 114 -18.89 19.83 -1.01
CA HIS A 114 -19.51 18.78 -1.82
C HIS A 114 -19.49 19.12 -3.32
N ASP A 115 -19.90 20.33 -3.70
CA ASP A 115 -19.97 20.72 -5.11
C ASP A 115 -18.57 20.73 -5.76
N VAL A 116 -17.55 21.24 -5.07
CA VAL A 116 -16.14 21.22 -5.52
C VAL A 116 -15.60 19.79 -5.63
N ALA A 117 -15.84 18.94 -4.63
CA ALA A 117 -15.40 17.55 -4.66
C ALA A 117 -16.06 16.75 -5.79
N GLN A 118 -17.35 16.99 -6.01
CA GLN A 118 -18.11 16.34 -7.08
C GLN A 118 -17.63 16.80 -8.46
N GLU A 119 -17.28 18.07 -8.63
CA GLU A 119 -16.72 18.59 -9.87
C GLU A 119 -15.32 17.97 -10.13
N LEU A 120 -14.48 17.88 -9.10
CA LEU A 120 -13.17 17.24 -9.18
C LEU A 120 -13.30 15.77 -9.58
N GLN A 121 -14.23 15.04 -8.96
CA GLN A 121 -14.48 13.64 -9.28
C GLN A 121 -14.84 13.48 -10.76
N ARG A 122 -15.81 14.26 -11.27
CA ARG A 122 -16.23 14.21 -12.68
C ARG A 122 -15.08 14.56 -13.62
N LYS A 123 -14.24 15.52 -13.25
CA LYS A 123 -13.07 15.93 -14.04
C LYS A 123 -12.03 14.81 -14.13
N VAL A 124 -11.80 14.09 -13.03
CA VAL A 124 -10.85 12.96 -12.97
C VAL A 124 -11.39 11.74 -13.70
N GLU A 125 -12.67 11.42 -13.53
CA GLU A 125 -13.36 10.35 -14.29
C GLU A 125 -13.45 10.67 -15.79
N GLY A 126 -13.33 11.94 -16.18
CA GLY A 126 -13.23 12.36 -17.57
C GLY A 126 -11.91 11.98 -18.25
N LEU A 127 -10.87 11.56 -17.52
CA LEU A 127 -9.67 11.00 -18.12
C LEU A 127 -9.97 9.59 -18.63
N GLY A 128 -9.70 9.33 -19.92
CA GLY A 128 -9.97 8.02 -20.53
C GLY A 128 -9.25 6.83 -19.90
N ASP A 129 -8.18 7.09 -19.12
CA ASP A 129 -7.43 6.07 -18.39
C ASP A 129 -8.05 5.76 -17.00
N VAL A 130 -8.95 6.60 -16.50
CA VAL A 130 -9.58 6.46 -15.18
C VAL A 130 -10.94 5.80 -15.35
N GLU A 131 -11.18 4.71 -14.62
CA GLU A 131 -12.49 4.08 -14.57
C GLU A 131 -13.38 4.70 -13.49
N ARG A 132 -12.79 5.02 -12.34
CA ARG A 132 -13.49 5.60 -11.21
C ARG A 132 -12.57 6.46 -10.36
N ALA A 133 -13.10 7.58 -9.87
CA ALA A 133 -12.40 8.44 -8.92
C ALA A 133 -13.18 8.52 -7.60
N PHE A 134 -12.46 8.53 -6.49
CA PHE A 134 -12.97 8.78 -5.16
C PHE A 134 -12.32 10.05 -4.65
N VAL A 135 -13.12 11.04 -4.26
CA VAL A 135 -12.63 12.29 -3.70
C VAL A 135 -13.11 12.37 -2.26
N HIS A 136 -12.18 12.37 -1.32
CA HIS A 136 -12.45 12.70 0.08
C HIS A 136 -12.10 14.15 0.34
N VAL A 137 -12.92 14.81 1.16
CA VAL A 137 -12.66 16.16 1.64
C VAL A 137 -12.43 16.10 3.13
N ASP A 138 -11.25 16.52 3.55
CA ASP A 138 -10.84 16.62 4.95
C ASP A 138 -10.65 18.10 5.33
N TYR A 139 -10.78 18.40 6.62
CA TYR A 139 -10.45 19.73 7.17
C TYR A 139 -9.10 19.74 7.89
N GLU A 140 -8.57 18.57 8.25
CA GLU A 140 -7.37 18.43 9.06
C GLU A 140 -6.22 17.83 8.22
N HIS A 141 -5.06 18.48 8.21
CA HIS A 141 -3.94 18.05 7.35
C HIS A 141 -3.08 16.93 7.99
N ASP A 142 -3.20 16.73 9.30
CA ASP A 142 -2.29 15.89 10.09
C ASP A 142 -2.91 14.54 10.46
N HIS A 143 -3.18 13.69 9.46
CA HIS A 143 -3.63 12.32 9.71
C HIS A 143 -2.49 11.49 10.32
N SER A 144 -2.38 11.45 11.64
CA SER A 144 -1.53 10.48 12.30
C SER A 144 -2.09 9.07 11.99
N ILE A 145 -1.31 8.24 11.28
CA ILE A 145 -1.65 6.82 10.95
C ILE A 145 -2.00 6.01 12.22
N HIS A 146 -1.65 6.53 13.40
CA HIS A 146 -1.90 5.93 14.70
C HIS A 146 -3.32 6.11 15.25
N THR A 147 -4.14 7.04 14.73
CA THR A 147 -5.41 7.41 15.39
C THR A 147 -6.66 6.75 14.78
N GLU A 148 -6.71 6.52 13.46
CA GLU A 148 -7.99 6.16 12.79
C GLU A 148 -8.09 4.75 12.20
N HIS A 149 -6.97 4.03 12.02
CA HIS A 149 -7.03 2.64 11.57
C HIS A 149 -6.68 1.68 12.71
N LYS A 150 -7.41 0.55 12.78
CA LYS A 150 -6.96 -0.61 13.56
C LYS A 150 -5.53 -0.94 13.11
N PRO A 151 -4.52 -0.90 13.98
CA PRO A 151 -3.17 -1.26 13.59
C PRO A 151 -3.19 -2.73 13.14
N LEU A 152 -2.92 -2.99 11.85
CA LEU A 152 -2.83 -4.35 11.31
C LEU A 152 -1.73 -5.18 11.97
N PHE A 153 -0.80 -4.51 12.67
CA PHE A 153 0.23 -5.14 13.47
C PHE A 153 0.28 -4.50 14.85
N GLU A 154 -0.03 -5.30 15.86
CA GLU A 154 0.33 -4.99 17.24
C GLU A 154 1.87 -4.92 17.31
N LYS A 155 2.43 -3.76 17.66
CA LYS A 155 3.88 -3.64 17.91
C LYS A 155 4.23 -4.60 19.04
N LYS A 156 4.78 -5.77 18.70
CA LYS A 156 5.32 -6.72 19.68
C LYS A 156 6.28 -5.93 20.57
N LYS A 157 5.93 -5.77 21.86
CA LYS A 157 6.80 -5.12 22.86
C LYS A 157 8.20 -5.72 22.68
N LYS A 158 9.17 -4.84 22.42
CA LYS A 158 10.59 -5.19 22.28
C LYS A 158 10.92 -6.17 23.42
N SER A 159 11.27 -7.41 23.07
CA SER A 159 11.60 -8.44 24.06
C SER A 159 12.63 -7.84 25.00
N ARG A 160 12.32 -7.78 26.30
CA ARG A 160 13.24 -7.26 27.31
C ARG A 160 14.56 -7.98 27.13
N THR A 161 15.62 -7.22 26.90
CA THR A 161 16.95 -7.78 26.67
C THR A 161 17.34 -8.61 27.90
N LEU A 162 17.94 -9.79 27.72
CA LEU A 162 18.35 -10.66 28.83
C LEU A 162 19.15 -9.93 29.91
N ARG A 163 19.91 -8.90 29.50
CA ARG A 163 20.63 -8.00 30.41
C ARG A 163 19.72 -7.27 31.39
N GLU A 164 18.57 -6.76 30.95
CA GLU A 164 17.60 -6.10 31.84
C GLU A 164 17.00 -7.07 32.86
N ILE A 165 16.70 -8.29 32.42
CA ILE A 165 16.16 -9.35 33.30
C ILE A 165 17.22 -9.70 34.35
N LEU A 166 18.46 -9.98 33.94
CA LEU A 166 19.58 -10.28 34.84
C LEU A 166 19.88 -9.15 35.83
N THR A 167 19.84 -7.89 35.40
CA THR A 167 20.04 -6.76 36.30
C THR A 167 18.92 -6.61 37.32
N LYS A 168 17.68 -6.98 36.97
CA LYS A 168 16.54 -6.94 37.89
C LYS A 168 16.62 -8.09 38.90
N THR A 169 16.94 -9.30 38.47
CA THR A 169 17.13 -10.45 39.37
C THR A 169 18.30 -10.22 40.33
N LYS A 170 19.39 -9.60 39.87
CA LYS A 170 20.52 -9.23 40.74
C LYS A 170 20.12 -8.20 41.79
N LYS A 171 19.37 -7.15 41.40
CA LYS A 171 18.84 -6.16 42.34
C LYS A 171 17.87 -6.79 43.35
N GLU A 172 16.98 -7.68 42.91
CA GLU A 172 16.04 -8.39 43.80
C GLU A 172 16.78 -9.31 44.80
N THR A 173 17.86 -9.96 44.37
CA THR A 173 18.70 -10.80 45.23
C THR A 173 19.52 -9.98 46.24
N GLU A 174 20.04 -8.81 45.82
CA GLU A 174 20.76 -7.89 46.71
C GLU A 174 19.82 -7.29 47.77
N GLN A 175 18.55 -7.04 47.40
CA GLN A 175 17.53 -6.49 48.30
C GLN A 175 17.04 -7.54 49.33
N SER A 176 16.82 -8.79 48.91
CA SER A 176 16.47 -9.89 49.85
C SER A 176 17.60 -10.22 50.83
N THR A 177 18.86 -9.98 50.45
CA THR A 177 20.02 -10.22 51.32
C THR A 177 20.19 -9.12 52.37
N GLN A 178 19.77 -7.88 52.08
CA GLN A 178 19.75 -6.79 53.06
C GLN A 178 18.60 -6.93 54.06
N ASP A 179 17.41 -7.37 53.61
CA ASP A 179 16.25 -7.56 54.49
C ASP A 179 16.39 -8.80 55.40
N GLY A 180 17.14 -9.82 54.97
CA GLY A 180 17.44 -11.02 55.77
C GLY A 180 18.45 -10.81 56.90
N VAL A 181 19.34 -9.80 56.79
CA VAL A 181 20.34 -9.51 57.83
C VAL A 181 19.78 -8.60 58.94
N ALA A 182 18.74 -7.82 58.65
CA ALA A 182 18.09 -6.95 59.64
C ALA A 182 17.22 -7.72 60.67
N THR A 183 16.92 -9.01 60.44
CA THR A 183 15.98 -9.78 61.27
C THR A 183 16.65 -10.82 62.20
N SER A 184 17.97 -11.02 62.12
CA SER A 184 18.70 -12.00 62.95
C SER A 184 19.54 -11.39 64.09
N GLY A 185 19.31 -10.11 64.44
CA GLY A 185 20.15 -9.35 65.38
C GLY A 185 19.42 -8.79 66.60
N THR A 186 18.25 -9.31 66.96
CA THR A 186 17.55 -8.90 68.20
C THR A 186 16.67 -10.03 68.73
N SER A 187 17.29 -10.96 69.45
CA SER A 187 16.80 -11.64 70.67
C SER A 187 17.78 -12.75 71.04
#